data_AF-A0A848FVU2-F1
#
_entry.id   AF-A0A848FVU2-F1
#
_cell.length_a   1.000
_cell.length_b   1.000
_cell.length_c   1.000
_cell.angle_alpha   90.00
_cell.angle_beta   90.00
_cell.angle_gamma   90.00
#
_symmetry.space_group_name_H-M   'P 1'
#
loop_
_entity.id
_entity.type
_entity.pdbx_description
1 polymer ?
#
loop_
_entity_poly.entity_id
_entity_poly.type
_entity_poly.pdbx_seq_one_letter_code
_entity_poly.pdbx_strand_id
1 'polypeptide(L)'
;MKKYKILLAILMMAMMACQKGELYYTNDPSIVEVTFTGSSSVPLEFVYNNDVVDSTIGQFNSIPGKFQLNISKGDQKIYVREKGKSDILKSYTIDAASYRQEFGIFYEDGKIYDAGINYNLMIFAKDGPLDFYLDDRLIYQDLYGGVILSTLKIPINKEQQRILTVKKKGETAVLVTRDITQADSNKVLKFFLTRNTVVESIKIPALKNPQGMSMTFALQQNVEFGQTTFLGGDLDLVFYMRDLNTGEVSRIEPELRVTVPATQLFVTVELPPPPADHVYTFDILKKGTNEAAYLSNTPAYTVKPAEGKSGYIFFLVGGDTKMFLPGERHVGEIAIAEEFGGENFDEIYVTPAMSTDLSLFLNIENE
;
A
#
# COMPACT_ATOMS: atom_id res chain seq x y z
N MET A 1 -62.46 -6.24 -77.56
CA MET A 1 -62.58 -6.49 -76.10
C MET A 1 -62.05 -7.83 -75.59
N LYS A 2 -62.02 -8.94 -76.34
CA LYS A 2 -61.55 -10.24 -75.82
C LYS A 2 -60.04 -10.33 -75.50
N LYS A 3 -59.17 -9.61 -76.22
CA LYS A 3 -57.71 -9.65 -76.04
C LYS A 3 -57.21 -9.00 -74.73
N TYR A 4 -57.90 -7.98 -74.23
CA TYR A 4 -57.55 -7.31 -72.97
C TYR A 4 -57.89 -8.12 -71.71
N LYS A 5 -58.89 -9.02 -71.79
CA LYS A 5 -59.27 -9.87 -70.65
C LYS A 5 -58.22 -10.95 -70.35
N ILE A 6 -57.55 -11.46 -71.39
CA ILE A 6 -56.47 -12.45 -71.24
C ILE A 6 -55.22 -11.79 -70.66
N LEU A 7 -54.88 -10.58 -71.10
CA LEU A 7 -53.74 -9.83 -70.58
C LEU A 7 -53.91 -9.49 -69.09
N LEU A 8 -55.13 -9.09 -68.68
CA LEU A 8 -55.44 -8.78 -67.28
C LEU A 8 -55.37 -10.03 -66.37
N ALA A 9 -55.81 -11.18 -66.88
CA ALA A 9 -55.74 -12.45 -66.15
C ALA A 9 -54.28 -12.93 -65.97
N ILE A 10 -53.44 -12.76 -66.98
CA ILE A 10 -52.00 -13.09 -66.90
C ILE A 10 -51.28 -12.14 -65.93
N LEU A 11 -51.62 -10.85 -65.94
CA LEU A 11 -51.04 -9.87 -65.03
C LEU A 11 -51.44 -10.12 -63.57
N MET A 12 -52.69 -10.51 -63.30
CA MET A 12 -53.12 -10.89 -61.94
C MET A 12 -52.42 -12.17 -61.45
N MET A 13 -52.22 -13.16 -62.33
CA MET A 13 -51.47 -14.38 -61.95
C MET A 13 -49.99 -14.09 -61.70
N ALA A 14 -49.37 -13.18 -62.45
CA ALA A 14 -47.99 -12.75 -62.22
C ALA A 14 -47.81 -12.00 -60.89
N MET A 15 -48.81 -11.23 -60.44
CA MET A 15 -48.76 -10.54 -59.14
C MET A 15 -49.00 -11.46 -57.92
N MET A 16 -49.52 -12.68 -58.13
CA MET A 16 -49.64 -13.69 -57.06
C MET A 16 -48.45 -14.65 -56.98
N ALA A 17 -47.59 -14.69 -58.01
CA ALA A 17 -46.49 -15.66 -58.10
C ALA A 17 -45.20 -15.27 -57.37
N CYS A 18 -45.14 -14.09 -56.73
CA CYS A 18 -43.93 -13.61 -56.05
C CYS A 18 -44.20 -13.25 -54.58
N GLN A 19 -44.69 -14.22 -53.81
CA GLN A 19 -44.40 -14.28 -52.38
C GLN A 19 -43.71 -15.60 -52.11
N LYS A 20 -42.42 -15.68 -52.49
CA LYS A 20 -41.51 -16.64 -51.87
C LYS A 20 -41.37 -16.18 -50.43
N GLY A 21 -42.30 -16.60 -49.58
CA GLY A 21 -42.15 -16.50 -48.13
C GLY A 21 -40.90 -17.29 -47.78
N GLU A 22 -39.80 -16.59 -47.52
CA GLU A 22 -38.70 -17.22 -46.82
C GLU A 22 -39.28 -17.69 -45.49
N LEU A 23 -39.17 -19.00 -45.22
CA LEU A 23 -39.46 -19.57 -43.92
C LEU A 23 -38.54 -18.85 -42.94
N TYR A 24 -39.08 -17.83 -42.26
CA TYR A 24 -38.44 -17.17 -41.15
C TYR A 24 -38.38 -18.20 -40.02
N TYR A 25 -37.32 -19.01 -40.01
CA TYR A 25 -37.06 -19.97 -38.95
C TYR A 25 -36.78 -19.16 -37.70
N THR A 26 -37.76 -19.05 -36.81
CA THR A 26 -37.64 -18.30 -35.56
C THR A 26 -36.66 -18.94 -34.56
N ASN A 27 -35.95 -20.00 -34.94
CA ASN A 27 -35.06 -20.83 -34.12
C ASN A 27 -33.66 -21.00 -34.73
N ASP A 28 -33.17 -20.07 -35.54
CA ASP A 28 -31.78 -20.16 -36.01
C ASP A 28 -30.82 -20.11 -34.81
N PRO A 29 -29.96 -21.13 -34.64
CA PRO A 29 -28.94 -21.12 -33.60
C PRO A 29 -28.07 -19.89 -33.81
N SER A 30 -27.94 -19.08 -32.77
CA SER A 30 -27.04 -17.94 -32.78
C SER A 30 -25.65 -18.43 -32.38
N ILE A 31 -24.63 -18.02 -33.12
CA ILE A 31 -23.24 -18.24 -32.71
C ILE A 31 -22.88 -17.14 -31.74
N VAL A 32 -22.30 -17.51 -30.59
CA VAL A 32 -21.73 -16.56 -29.64
C VAL A 32 -20.28 -16.92 -29.35
N GLU A 33 -19.43 -15.89 -29.33
CA GLU A 33 -18.06 -15.91 -28.86
C GLU A 33 -18.05 -15.59 -27.37
N VAL A 34 -17.58 -16.55 -26.57
CA VAL A 34 -17.38 -16.38 -25.13
C VAL A 34 -15.89 -16.31 -24.84
N THR A 35 -15.51 -15.25 -24.13
CA THR A 35 -14.14 -14.99 -23.69
C THR A 35 -14.10 -15.10 -22.17
N PHE A 36 -13.18 -15.89 -21.64
CA PHE A 36 -12.89 -15.91 -20.21
C PHE A 36 -11.53 -15.27 -19.94
N THR A 37 -11.46 -14.47 -18.90
CA THR A 37 -10.23 -13.83 -18.44
C THR A 37 -10.02 -14.08 -16.95
N GLY A 38 -8.78 -13.95 -16.48
CA GLY A 38 -8.44 -14.06 -15.06
C GLY A 38 -7.40 -15.14 -14.78
N SER A 39 -7.50 -15.82 -13.64
CA SER A 39 -6.47 -16.73 -13.15
C SER A 39 -7.04 -17.90 -12.36
N SER A 40 -6.37 -19.05 -12.43
CA SER A 40 -6.68 -20.21 -11.61
C SER A 40 -5.41 -20.89 -11.09
N SER A 41 -5.44 -21.32 -9.83
CA SER A 41 -4.38 -22.16 -9.25
C SER A 41 -4.57 -23.65 -9.55
N VAL A 42 -5.74 -24.05 -10.06
CA VAL A 42 -6.07 -25.44 -10.41
C VAL A 42 -6.58 -25.57 -11.85
N PRO A 43 -6.52 -26.76 -12.46
CA PRO A 43 -7.12 -26.97 -13.76
C PRO A 43 -8.65 -26.87 -13.70
N LEU A 44 -9.26 -26.09 -14.60
CA LEU A 44 -10.72 -25.93 -14.71
C LEU A 44 -11.25 -26.49 -16.04
N GLU A 45 -12.50 -26.92 -16.02
CA GLU A 45 -13.30 -27.29 -17.19
C GLU A 45 -14.48 -26.33 -17.36
N PHE A 46 -14.77 -26.00 -18.61
CA PHE A 46 -15.92 -25.20 -19.03
C PHE A 46 -16.91 -26.14 -19.70
N VAL A 47 -18.10 -26.25 -19.12
CA VAL A 47 -19.11 -27.23 -19.51
C VAL A 47 -20.34 -26.51 -20.05
N TYR A 48 -20.79 -26.92 -21.22
CA TYR A 48 -22.01 -26.43 -21.86
C TYR A 48 -22.77 -27.63 -22.45
N ASN A 49 -24.07 -27.73 -22.19
CA ASN A 49 -24.90 -28.88 -22.59
C ASN A 49 -24.33 -30.26 -22.21
N ASN A 50 -23.76 -30.37 -21.00
CA ASN A 50 -23.08 -31.56 -20.47
C ASN A 50 -21.76 -31.94 -21.15
N ASP A 51 -21.31 -31.18 -22.15
CA ASP A 51 -20.04 -31.39 -22.82
C ASP A 51 -18.99 -30.39 -22.33
N VAL A 52 -17.75 -30.85 -22.17
CA VAL A 52 -16.61 -29.97 -21.91
C VAL A 52 -16.27 -29.25 -23.22
N VAL A 53 -16.52 -27.95 -23.25
CA VAL A 53 -16.27 -27.10 -24.43
C VAL A 53 -14.88 -26.49 -24.42
N ASP A 54 -14.28 -26.32 -23.25
CA ASP A 54 -12.90 -25.88 -23.10
C ASP A 54 -12.32 -26.28 -21.72
N SER A 55 -11.02 -26.12 -21.54
CA SER A 55 -10.33 -26.31 -20.26
C SER A 55 -9.12 -25.39 -20.15
N THR A 56 -8.67 -25.13 -18.92
CA THR A 56 -7.41 -24.40 -18.69
C THR A 56 -6.22 -25.12 -19.33
N ILE A 57 -5.30 -24.35 -19.91
CA ILE A 57 -4.21 -24.87 -20.75
C ILE A 57 -2.85 -24.64 -20.09
N GLY A 58 -1.93 -25.58 -20.29
CA GLY A 58 -0.51 -25.44 -19.92
C GLY A 58 -0.22 -25.65 -18.44
N GLN A 59 1.05 -25.52 -18.06
CA GLN A 59 1.51 -25.75 -16.69
C GLN A 59 1.00 -24.71 -15.67
N PHE A 60 0.55 -23.55 -16.13
CA PHE A 60 0.09 -22.45 -15.28
C PHE A 60 -1.43 -22.33 -15.18
N ASN A 61 -2.18 -23.34 -15.66
CA ASN A 61 -3.64 -23.33 -15.68
C ASN A 61 -4.23 -22.05 -16.31
N SER A 62 -3.64 -21.60 -17.42
CA SER A 62 -4.07 -20.40 -18.12
C SER A 62 -5.53 -20.53 -18.54
N ILE A 63 -6.34 -19.53 -18.21
CA ILE A 63 -7.75 -19.46 -18.62
C ILE A 63 -7.81 -19.45 -20.16
N PRO A 64 -8.68 -20.27 -20.78
CA PRO A 64 -8.83 -20.27 -22.23
C PRO A 64 -9.28 -18.90 -22.72
N GLY A 65 -8.63 -18.41 -23.79
CA GLY A 65 -8.85 -17.05 -24.27
C GLY A 65 -10.24 -16.84 -24.86
N LYS A 66 -10.70 -17.72 -25.75
CA LYS A 66 -12.01 -17.60 -26.40
C LYS A 66 -12.47 -18.92 -27.02
N PHE A 67 -13.77 -19.15 -27.03
CA PHE A 67 -14.40 -20.23 -27.80
C PHE A 67 -15.78 -19.82 -28.30
N GLN A 68 -16.26 -20.51 -29.34
CA GLN A 68 -17.56 -20.24 -29.96
C GLN A 68 -18.56 -21.32 -29.58
N LEU A 69 -19.78 -20.90 -29.26
CA LEU A 69 -20.90 -21.78 -28.93
C LEU A 69 -22.07 -21.55 -29.87
N ASN A 70 -22.71 -22.65 -30.26
CA ASN A 70 -24.04 -22.61 -30.87
C ASN A 70 -25.08 -22.60 -29.75
N ILE A 71 -25.83 -21.51 -29.64
CA ILE A 71 -26.87 -21.33 -28.64
C ILE A 71 -28.25 -21.26 -29.30
N SER A 72 -29.18 -22.04 -28.77
CA SER A 72 -30.60 -21.98 -29.09
C SER A 72 -31.31 -21.05 -28.12
N LYS A 73 -32.49 -20.54 -28.52
CA LYS A 73 -33.33 -19.69 -27.65
C LYS A 73 -33.61 -20.37 -26.30
N GLY A 74 -33.38 -19.65 -25.20
CA GLY A 74 -33.62 -20.09 -23.83
C GLY A 74 -32.54 -19.62 -22.85
N ASP A 75 -32.67 -19.96 -21.57
CA ASP A 75 -31.67 -19.71 -20.53
C ASP A 75 -30.47 -20.66 -20.70
N GLN A 76 -29.49 -20.24 -21.50
CA GLN A 76 -28.26 -21.00 -21.76
C GLN A 76 -27.20 -20.67 -20.71
N LYS A 77 -26.48 -21.67 -20.20
CA LYS A 77 -25.46 -21.48 -19.17
C LYS A 77 -24.18 -22.24 -19.50
N ILE A 78 -23.04 -21.58 -19.30
CA ILE A 78 -21.74 -22.25 -19.13
C ILE A 78 -21.56 -22.51 -17.64
N TYR A 79 -21.13 -23.72 -17.31
CA TYR A 79 -20.75 -24.12 -15.98
C TYR A 79 -19.23 -24.25 -15.90
N VAL A 80 -18.65 -23.82 -14.79
CA VAL A 80 -17.22 -23.97 -14.53
C VAL A 80 -17.03 -24.90 -13.33
N ARG A 81 -16.11 -25.84 -13.46
CA ARG A 81 -15.77 -26.84 -12.43
C ARG A 81 -14.28 -27.13 -12.44
N GLU A 82 -13.76 -27.72 -11.37
CA GLU A 82 -12.42 -28.30 -11.41
C GLU A 82 -12.38 -29.48 -12.37
N LYS A 83 -11.26 -29.65 -13.07
CA LYS A 83 -11.08 -30.71 -14.05
C LYS A 83 -11.29 -32.09 -13.43
N GLY A 84 -12.15 -32.90 -14.05
CA GLY A 84 -12.49 -34.24 -13.57
C GLY A 84 -13.41 -34.30 -12.35
N LYS A 85 -13.88 -33.17 -11.81
CA LYS A 85 -14.91 -33.14 -10.76
C LYS A 85 -16.29 -32.92 -11.34
N SER A 86 -17.33 -33.35 -10.63
CA SER A 86 -18.73 -33.10 -10.99
C SER A 86 -19.27 -31.77 -10.45
N ASP A 87 -18.70 -31.28 -9.36
CA ASP A 87 -19.24 -30.14 -8.63
C ASP A 87 -19.04 -28.84 -9.40
N ILE A 88 -20.15 -28.14 -9.64
CA ILE A 88 -20.15 -26.86 -10.32
C ILE A 88 -19.76 -25.76 -9.35
N LEU A 89 -18.71 -25.01 -9.68
CA LEU A 89 -18.20 -23.89 -8.89
C LEU A 89 -18.93 -22.58 -9.22
N LYS A 90 -19.27 -22.37 -10.50
CA LYS A 90 -19.94 -21.15 -10.98
C LYS A 90 -20.71 -21.44 -12.27
N SER A 91 -21.76 -20.67 -12.52
CA SER A 91 -22.48 -20.67 -13.79
C SER A 91 -22.59 -19.27 -14.36
N TYR A 92 -22.41 -19.13 -15.67
CA TYR A 92 -22.57 -17.89 -16.41
C TYR A 92 -23.71 -18.03 -17.41
N THR A 93 -24.69 -17.13 -17.35
CA THR A 93 -25.76 -17.07 -18.35
C THR A 93 -25.21 -16.48 -19.65
N ILE A 94 -25.53 -17.12 -20.77
CA ILE A 94 -25.15 -16.66 -22.11
C ILE A 94 -26.39 -16.09 -22.80
N ASP A 95 -26.28 -14.86 -23.27
CA ASP A 95 -27.33 -14.18 -24.02
C ASP A 95 -27.22 -14.45 -25.53
N ALA A 96 -28.27 -15.03 -26.12
CA ALA A 96 -28.32 -15.27 -27.56
C ALA A 96 -28.35 -13.99 -28.41
N ALA A 97 -28.72 -12.83 -27.83
CA ALA A 97 -28.72 -11.55 -28.53
C ALA A 97 -27.31 -10.93 -28.65
N SER A 98 -26.33 -11.41 -27.89
CA SER A 98 -25.01 -10.79 -27.77
C SER A 98 -23.91 -11.69 -28.35
N TYR A 99 -23.45 -11.38 -29.56
CA TYR A 99 -22.40 -12.15 -30.26
C TYR A 99 -21.10 -12.31 -29.44
N ARG A 100 -20.69 -11.29 -28.68
CA ARG A 100 -19.49 -11.33 -27.83
C ARG A 100 -19.87 -11.14 -26.38
N GLN A 101 -19.41 -12.06 -25.52
CA GLN A 101 -19.61 -12.00 -24.09
C GLN A 101 -18.31 -12.32 -23.37
N GLU A 102 -17.98 -11.51 -22.37
CA GLU A 102 -16.74 -11.62 -21.61
C GLU A 102 -17.05 -11.86 -20.13
N PHE A 103 -16.37 -12.83 -19.54
CA PHE A 103 -16.53 -13.19 -18.13
C PHE A 103 -15.17 -13.24 -17.44
N GLY A 104 -15.13 -12.73 -16.20
CA GLY A 104 -13.99 -12.87 -15.31
C GLY A 104 -14.09 -14.14 -14.46
N ILE A 105 -12.97 -14.85 -14.33
CA ILE A 105 -12.79 -16.00 -13.45
C ILE A 105 -11.51 -15.81 -12.65
N PHE A 106 -11.67 -15.66 -11.34
CA PHE A 106 -10.56 -15.70 -10.40
C PHE A 106 -10.84 -16.85 -9.45
N TYR A 107 -10.10 -17.94 -9.56
CA TYR A 107 -10.24 -19.11 -8.69
C TYR A 107 -9.33 -18.97 -7.48
N GLU A 108 -9.92 -19.10 -6.29
CA GLU A 108 -9.23 -19.16 -5.02
C GLU A 108 -9.98 -20.13 -4.09
N ASP A 109 -9.28 -21.18 -3.65
CA ASP A 109 -9.73 -22.17 -2.64
C ASP A 109 -11.14 -22.72 -2.83
N GLY A 110 -11.36 -23.31 -3.99
CA GLY A 110 -12.63 -23.97 -4.31
C GLY A 110 -13.76 -23.00 -4.62
N LYS A 111 -13.47 -21.71 -4.82
CA LYS A 111 -14.46 -20.69 -5.20
C LYS A 111 -13.99 -19.92 -6.43
N ILE A 112 -14.96 -19.51 -7.24
CA ILE A 112 -14.75 -18.63 -8.40
C ILE A 112 -15.39 -17.28 -8.11
N TYR A 113 -14.62 -16.23 -8.36
CA TYR A 113 -15.01 -14.84 -8.22
C TYR A 113 -15.08 -14.15 -9.58
N ASP A 114 -15.99 -13.18 -9.70
CA ASP A 114 -16.25 -12.47 -10.96
C ASP A 114 -15.13 -11.48 -11.34
N ALA A 115 -14.36 -11.02 -10.36
CA ALA A 115 -13.26 -10.08 -10.54
C ALA A 115 -12.08 -10.39 -9.61
N GLY A 116 -10.92 -9.83 -9.96
CA GLY A 116 -9.72 -9.80 -9.13
C GLY A 116 -9.17 -8.39 -9.17
N ILE A 117 -8.97 -7.80 -7.99
CA ILE A 117 -8.40 -6.46 -7.88
C ILE A 117 -6.93 -6.56 -7.46
N ASN A 118 -6.15 -5.59 -7.92
CA ASN A 118 -4.81 -5.35 -7.39
C ASN A 118 -4.94 -4.34 -6.26
N TYR A 119 -4.53 -4.69 -5.05
CA TYR A 119 -4.55 -3.78 -3.90
C TYR A 119 -3.12 -3.55 -3.43
N ASN A 120 -2.62 -2.33 -3.59
CA ASN A 120 -1.22 -2.02 -3.42
C ASN A 120 -0.92 -1.76 -1.93
N LEU A 121 0.20 -2.27 -1.46
CA LEU A 121 0.72 -2.06 -0.12
C LEU A 121 1.92 -1.12 -0.20
N MET A 122 1.86 -0.05 0.58
CA MET A 122 2.95 0.89 0.80
C MET A 122 3.04 1.13 2.30
N ILE A 123 3.72 0.23 3.02
CA ILE A 123 3.75 0.24 4.49
C ILE A 123 5.19 0.29 4.98
N PHE A 124 5.42 1.01 6.09
CA PHE A 124 6.66 0.95 6.86
C PHE A 124 6.38 0.39 8.25
N ALA A 125 6.82 -0.83 8.52
CA ALA A 125 6.56 -1.56 9.76
C ALA A 125 7.85 -1.74 10.56
N LYS A 126 8.18 -0.75 11.39
CA LYS A 126 9.47 -0.73 12.10
C LYS A 126 9.60 -1.84 13.13
N ASP A 127 8.52 -2.12 13.85
CA ASP A 127 8.53 -2.98 15.04
C ASP A 127 8.19 -4.44 14.73
N GLY A 128 8.56 -4.90 13.53
CA GLY A 128 8.53 -6.31 13.14
C GLY A 128 7.52 -6.67 12.04
N PRO A 129 7.47 -7.97 11.71
CA PRO A 129 6.69 -8.48 10.58
C PRO A 129 5.18 -8.37 10.77
N LEU A 130 4.47 -8.27 9.65
CA LEU A 130 3.01 -8.12 9.59
C LEU A 130 2.32 -9.30 8.89
N ASP A 131 1.17 -9.67 9.41
CA ASP A 131 0.24 -10.63 8.82
C ASP A 131 -1.00 -9.90 8.28
N PHE A 132 -1.40 -10.22 7.05
CA PHE A 132 -2.53 -9.62 6.35
C PHE A 132 -3.60 -10.69 6.14
N TYR A 133 -4.79 -10.42 6.65
CA TYR A 133 -5.92 -11.33 6.61
C TYR A 133 -7.06 -10.72 5.78
N LEU A 134 -7.65 -11.51 4.91
CA LEU A 134 -8.84 -11.16 4.15
C LEU A 134 -9.98 -12.08 4.56
N ASP A 135 -11.03 -11.50 5.15
CA ASP A 135 -12.12 -12.23 5.81
C ASP A 135 -11.59 -13.29 6.79
N ASP A 136 -10.73 -12.85 7.72
CA ASP A 136 -10.07 -13.69 8.75
C ASP A 136 -9.13 -14.78 8.24
N ARG A 137 -8.84 -14.80 6.94
CA ARG A 137 -7.89 -15.74 6.35
C ARG A 137 -6.58 -15.06 5.99
N LEU A 138 -5.45 -15.60 6.44
CA LEU A 138 -4.12 -15.11 6.09
C LEU A 138 -3.90 -15.21 4.56
N ILE A 139 -3.65 -14.07 3.91
CA ILE A 139 -3.41 -13.99 2.46
C ILE A 139 -2.01 -13.48 2.12
N TYR A 140 -1.34 -12.80 3.05
CA TYR A 140 0.02 -12.33 2.87
C TYR A 140 0.70 -12.21 4.23
N GLN A 141 1.97 -12.58 4.27
CA GLN A 141 2.81 -12.50 5.45
C GLN A 141 4.13 -11.84 5.05
N ASP A 142 4.46 -10.76 5.74
CA ASP A 142 5.82 -10.24 5.75
C ASP A 142 6.67 -11.04 6.75
N LEU A 143 7.95 -11.24 6.40
CA LEU A 143 8.85 -12.09 7.17
C LEU A 143 9.80 -11.31 8.07
N TYR A 144 10.12 -10.06 7.72
CA TYR A 144 11.27 -9.36 8.31
C TYR A 144 10.94 -7.99 8.91
N GLY A 145 9.76 -7.42 8.66
CA GLY A 145 9.44 -6.04 8.98
C GLY A 145 10.07 -5.06 7.99
N GLY A 146 10.01 -3.78 8.32
CA GLY A 146 10.55 -2.68 7.51
C GLY A 146 9.62 -2.25 6.39
N VAL A 147 10.18 -2.04 5.20
CA VAL A 147 9.46 -1.51 4.03
C VAL A 147 8.70 -2.63 3.31
N ILE A 148 7.38 -2.47 3.21
CA ILE A 148 6.50 -3.37 2.45
C ILE A 148 5.98 -2.61 1.23
N LEU A 149 6.52 -2.95 0.06
CA LEU A 149 6.06 -2.53 -1.26
C LEU A 149 5.59 -3.77 -2.03
N SER A 150 4.28 -4.02 -2.04
CA SER A 150 3.71 -5.25 -2.59
C SER A 150 2.34 -4.99 -3.21
N THR A 151 1.82 -5.97 -3.94
CA THR A 151 0.46 -5.93 -4.48
C THR A 151 -0.27 -7.21 -4.08
N LEU A 152 -1.36 -7.06 -3.34
CA LEU A 152 -2.28 -8.14 -3.04
C LEU A 152 -3.23 -8.33 -4.23
N LYS A 153 -3.36 -9.56 -4.73
CA LYS A 153 -4.41 -9.92 -5.67
C LYS A 153 -5.61 -10.42 -4.89
N ILE A 154 -6.69 -9.67 -4.89
CA ILE A 154 -7.88 -9.97 -4.08
C ILE A 154 -9.02 -10.39 -5.02
N PRO A 155 -9.44 -11.66 -4.99
CA PRO A 155 -10.62 -12.09 -5.73
C PRO A 155 -11.91 -11.64 -5.03
N ILE A 156 -12.84 -11.12 -5.81
CA ILE A 156 -14.06 -10.47 -5.31
C ILE A 156 -15.21 -10.61 -6.33
N ASN A 157 -16.43 -10.86 -5.85
CA ASN A 157 -17.62 -10.84 -6.71
C ASN A 157 -18.12 -9.40 -6.91
N LYS A 158 -18.97 -9.21 -7.92
CA LYS A 158 -19.63 -7.92 -8.12
C LYS A 158 -20.44 -7.55 -6.88
N GLU A 159 -20.33 -6.29 -6.45
CA GLU A 159 -21.02 -5.73 -5.25
C GLU A 159 -20.65 -6.40 -3.91
N GLN A 160 -19.70 -7.34 -3.90
CA GLN A 160 -19.20 -7.93 -2.66
C GLN A 160 -18.31 -6.92 -1.92
N GLN A 161 -18.44 -6.91 -0.60
CA GLN A 161 -17.51 -6.28 0.32
C GLN A 161 -16.72 -7.37 1.05
N ARG A 162 -15.41 -7.15 1.19
CA ARG A 162 -14.49 -8.01 1.93
C ARG A 162 -13.74 -7.18 2.96
N ILE A 163 -13.26 -7.81 4.03
CA ILE A 163 -12.56 -7.12 5.11
C ILE A 163 -11.09 -7.51 5.09
N LEU A 164 -10.22 -6.55 4.80
CA LEU A 164 -8.78 -6.68 4.97
C LEU A 164 -8.41 -6.22 6.39
N THR A 165 -7.74 -7.07 7.15
CA THR A 165 -7.14 -6.71 8.45
C THR A 165 -5.65 -6.93 8.44
N VAL A 166 -4.93 -6.09 9.20
CA VAL A 166 -3.48 -6.19 9.38
C VAL A 166 -3.19 -6.37 10.86
N LYS A 167 -2.31 -7.31 11.18
CA LYS A 167 -1.88 -7.65 12.55
C LYS A 167 -0.36 -7.77 12.59
N LYS A 168 0.23 -7.62 13.76
CA LYS A 168 1.61 -8.10 13.95
C LYS A 168 1.63 -9.61 13.83
N LYS A 169 2.71 -10.14 13.25
CA LYS A 169 2.84 -11.58 13.03
C LYS A 169 2.74 -12.34 14.35
N GLY A 170 1.84 -13.32 14.39
CA GLY A 170 1.58 -14.13 15.59
C GLY A 170 0.78 -13.44 16.70
N GLU A 171 0.36 -12.18 16.51
CA GLU A 171 -0.51 -11.47 17.44
C GLU A 171 -1.98 -11.49 16.99
N THR A 172 -2.89 -11.33 17.95
CA THR A 172 -4.34 -11.28 17.69
C THR A 172 -4.88 -9.87 17.53
N ALA A 173 -4.15 -8.86 18.02
CA ALA A 173 -4.58 -7.46 17.97
C ALA A 173 -4.60 -6.94 16.54
N VAL A 174 -5.73 -6.38 16.13
CA VAL A 174 -5.90 -5.77 14.80
C VAL A 174 -5.34 -4.35 14.84
N LEU A 175 -4.41 -4.05 13.93
CA LEU A 175 -3.82 -2.72 13.75
C LEU A 175 -4.62 -1.88 12.77
N VAL A 176 -5.05 -2.51 11.67
CA VAL A 176 -5.77 -1.84 10.58
C VAL A 176 -6.94 -2.71 10.14
N THR A 177 -8.07 -2.08 9.85
CA THR A 177 -9.23 -2.68 9.18
C THR A 177 -9.60 -1.84 7.97
N ARG A 178 -9.86 -2.51 6.84
CA ARG A 178 -10.30 -1.89 5.60
C ARG A 178 -11.39 -2.71 4.94
N ASP A 179 -12.46 -2.02 4.58
CA ASP A 179 -13.46 -2.54 3.67
C ASP A 179 -12.94 -2.45 2.23
N ILE A 180 -12.99 -3.58 1.54
CA ILE A 180 -12.49 -3.76 0.18
C ILE A 180 -13.65 -4.15 -0.72
N THR A 181 -13.81 -3.41 -1.80
CA THR A 181 -14.80 -3.58 -2.86
C THR A 181 -14.10 -3.64 -4.21
N GLN A 182 -14.82 -4.03 -5.26
CA GLN A 182 -14.28 -4.03 -6.62
C GLN A 182 -13.76 -2.64 -7.07
N ALA A 183 -14.34 -1.55 -6.56
CA ALA A 183 -13.94 -0.19 -6.87
C ALA A 183 -12.58 0.20 -6.26
N ASP A 184 -12.03 -0.61 -5.35
CA ASP A 184 -10.74 -0.37 -4.71
C ASP A 184 -9.56 -0.90 -5.52
N SER A 185 -9.78 -1.31 -6.77
CA SER A 185 -8.71 -1.72 -7.67
C SER A 185 -7.67 -0.61 -7.85
N ASN A 186 -6.41 -1.00 -7.66
CA ASN A 186 -5.20 -0.18 -7.62
C ASN A 186 -5.13 0.84 -6.47
N LYS A 187 -6.05 0.82 -5.50
CA LYS A 187 -5.90 1.62 -4.29
C LYS A 187 -4.66 1.18 -3.51
N VAL A 188 -4.13 2.13 -2.75
CA VAL A 188 -2.93 1.94 -1.93
C VAL A 188 -3.34 1.95 -0.46
N LEU A 189 -3.04 0.88 0.26
CA LEU A 189 -2.99 0.91 1.71
C LEU A 189 -1.63 1.45 2.13
N LYS A 190 -1.65 2.62 2.75
CA LYS A 190 -0.46 3.38 3.13
C LYS A 190 -0.49 3.71 4.61
N PHE A 191 0.52 3.27 5.36
CA PHE A 191 0.72 3.70 6.74
C PHE A 191 2.14 3.43 7.25
N PHE A 192 2.53 4.19 8.27
CA PHE A 192 3.69 3.95 9.11
C PHE A 192 3.24 3.29 10.40
N LEU A 193 3.88 2.19 10.78
CA LEU A 193 3.67 1.51 12.05
C LEU A 193 4.94 1.62 12.88
N THR A 194 4.79 2.20 14.06
CA THR A 194 5.76 2.01 15.13
C THR A 194 5.09 1.68 16.45
N ARG A 195 5.73 0.79 17.22
CA ARG A 195 5.19 0.10 18.37
C ARG A 195 3.86 -0.54 17.99
N ASN A 196 2.74 0.03 18.43
CA ASN A 196 1.38 -0.39 18.05
C ASN A 196 0.55 0.77 17.45
N THR A 197 1.20 1.87 17.11
CA THR A 197 0.55 3.07 16.59
C THR A 197 0.65 3.09 15.08
N VAL A 198 -0.50 3.11 14.43
CA VAL A 198 -0.62 3.27 12.97
C VAL A 198 -0.77 4.76 12.66
N VAL A 199 0.03 5.26 11.72
CA VAL A 199 -0.06 6.62 11.18
C VAL A 199 -0.23 6.56 9.68
N GLU A 200 -1.42 6.94 9.22
CA GLU A 200 -1.79 6.91 7.79
C GLU A 200 -1.37 8.18 7.05
N SER A 201 -1.17 9.28 7.77
CA SER A 201 -0.72 10.56 7.23
C SER A 201 0.07 11.34 8.28
N ILE A 202 1.18 11.94 7.87
CA ILE A 202 1.96 12.87 8.69
C ILE A 202 1.74 14.26 8.09
N LYS A 203 1.16 15.17 8.87
CA LYS A 203 1.03 16.57 8.47
C LYS A 203 2.33 17.30 8.78
N ILE A 204 3.00 17.80 7.74
CA ILE A 204 4.17 18.65 7.89
C ILE A 204 3.68 20.09 7.84
N PRO A 205 3.81 20.88 8.91
CA PRO A 205 3.37 22.27 8.90
C PRO A 205 4.18 23.08 7.88
N ALA A 206 3.56 24.14 7.35
CA ALA A 206 4.29 25.16 6.58
C ALA A 206 5.35 25.83 7.48
N LEU A 207 6.46 26.25 6.87
CA LEU A 207 7.49 27.00 7.58
C LEU A 207 6.96 28.38 7.96
N LYS A 208 7.11 28.76 9.22
CA LYS A 208 6.80 30.12 9.69
C LYS A 208 7.83 31.12 9.15
N ASN A 209 9.08 30.69 9.04
CA ASN A 209 10.19 31.41 8.44
C ASN A 209 10.56 30.78 7.09
N PRO A 210 10.34 31.48 5.95
CA PRO A 210 10.72 30.98 4.63
C PRO A 210 12.22 30.69 4.45
N GLN A 211 13.07 31.32 5.25
CA GLN A 211 14.53 31.07 5.28
C GLN A 211 14.91 30.02 6.33
N GLY A 212 13.96 29.64 7.18
CA GLY A 212 14.11 28.56 8.13
C GLY A 212 13.99 27.21 7.46
N MET A 213 13.96 26.20 8.30
CA MET A 213 13.94 24.80 7.91
C MET A 213 13.17 24.03 8.98
N SER A 214 12.52 22.94 8.61
CA SER A 214 11.83 22.11 9.59
C SER A 214 12.24 20.66 9.53
N MET A 215 12.35 20.03 10.69
CA MET A 215 12.48 18.58 10.82
C MET A 215 11.24 18.04 11.53
N THR A 216 10.49 17.17 10.87
CA THR A 216 9.44 16.37 11.51
C THR A 216 10.00 14.98 11.79
N PHE A 217 10.04 14.55 13.04
CA PHE A 217 10.69 13.29 13.36
C PHE A 217 9.94 12.47 14.38
N ALA A 218 10.09 11.15 14.26
CA ALA A 218 9.80 10.22 15.33
C ALA A 218 11.03 10.03 16.21
N LEU A 219 10.88 10.17 17.53
CA LEU A 219 11.96 9.97 18.48
C LEU A 219 11.93 8.55 19.05
N GLN A 220 12.99 7.79 18.81
CA GLN A 220 13.20 6.53 19.49
C GLN A 220 13.81 6.78 20.86
N GLN A 221 12.96 6.77 21.88
CA GLN A 221 13.40 7.01 23.25
C GLN A 221 14.21 5.85 23.84
N ASN A 222 14.08 4.63 23.33
CA ASN A 222 14.79 3.48 23.87
C ASN A 222 16.09 3.27 23.10
N VAL A 223 17.18 3.06 23.84
CA VAL A 223 18.44 2.57 23.28
C VAL A 223 18.32 1.06 23.13
N GLU A 224 18.25 0.57 21.90
CA GLU A 224 18.02 -0.85 21.60
C GLU A 224 19.22 -1.72 21.99
N PHE A 225 20.42 -1.15 21.89
CA PHE A 225 21.69 -1.81 22.20
C PHE A 225 22.56 -0.86 23.02
N GLY A 226 22.47 -0.94 24.35
CA GLY A 226 23.26 -0.09 25.23
C GLY A 226 23.07 -0.31 26.72
N GLN A 227 23.87 0.38 27.51
CA GLN A 227 23.84 0.39 28.97
C GLN A 227 23.04 1.58 29.54
N THR A 228 22.56 2.46 28.66
CA THR A 228 21.83 3.68 28.95
C THR A 228 20.33 3.43 28.85
N THR A 229 19.63 3.87 29.89
CA THR A 229 18.19 3.70 30.04
C THR A 229 17.49 5.05 30.00
N PHE A 230 16.41 5.14 29.22
CA PHE A 230 15.54 6.30 29.24
C PHE A 230 14.81 6.41 30.58
N LEU A 231 14.85 7.59 31.19
CA LEU A 231 14.24 7.82 32.50
C LEU A 231 12.72 8.03 32.43
N GLY A 232 12.15 8.12 31.23
CA GLY A 232 10.72 8.30 31.01
C GLY A 232 10.26 9.76 30.99
N GLY A 233 9.01 9.97 30.57
CA GLY A 233 8.37 11.28 30.51
C GLY A 233 8.72 12.08 29.26
N ASP A 234 8.18 13.30 29.16
CA ASP A 234 8.52 14.24 28.10
C ASP A 234 9.99 14.69 28.24
N LEU A 235 10.61 15.01 27.11
CA LEU A 235 12.00 15.49 27.05
C LEU A 235 12.10 16.81 26.30
N ASP A 236 13.20 17.52 26.50
CA ASP A 236 13.56 18.70 25.73
C ASP A 236 14.78 18.41 24.87
N LEU A 237 14.73 18.87 23.62
CA LEU A 237 15.89 19.08 22.77
C LEU A 237 16.37 20.51 22.97
N VAL A 238 17.58 20.68 23.49
CA VAL A 238 18.22 22.01 23.64
C VAL A 238 19.30 22.13 22.59
N PHE A 239 19.18 23.13 21.72
CA PHE A 239 20.04 23.29 20.56
C PHE A 239 21.26 24.16 20.84
N TYR A 240 22.36 23.81 20.18
CA TYR A 240 23.66 24.45 20.22
C TYR A 240 24.19 24.60 18.79
N MET A 241 25.21 25.44 18.62
CA MET A 241 25.94 25.60 17.36
C MET A 241 27.33 25.01 17.48
N ARG A 242 27.72 24.15 16.55
CA ARG A 242 29.09 23.66 16.41
C ARG A 242 29.76 24.31 15.21
N ASP A 243 30.90 24.95 15.42
CA ASP A 243 31.77 25.44 14.34
C ASP A 243 32.42 24.24 13.63
N LEU A 244 32.28 24.19 12.30
CA LEU A 244 32.77 23.08 11.48
C LEU A 244 34.29 23.09 11.27
N ASN A 245 34.94 24.25 11.42
CA ASN A 245 36.37 24.42 11.26
C ASN A 245 37.12 24.11 12.56
N THR A 246 36.57 24.53 13.71
CA THR A 246 37.22 24.40 15.02
C THR A 246 36.66 23.25 15.87
N GLY A 247 35.42 22.82 15.60
CA GLY A 247 34.69 21.85 16.41
C GLY A 247 34.13 22.44 17.71
N GLU A 248 34.29 23.74 17.97
CA GLU A 248 33.81 24.40 19.18
C GLU A 248 32.28 24.42 19.22
N VAL A 249 31.70 24.09 20.38
CA VAL A 249 30.24 24.11 20.59
C VAL A 249 29.87 25.31 21.45
N SER A 250 28.91 26.10 20.98
CA SER A 250 28.43 27.32 21.65
C SER A 250 26.91 27.30 21.84
N ARG A 251 26.45 28.00 22.89
CA ARG A 251 25.02 28.17 23.17
C ARG A 251 24.39 29.15 22.19
N ILE A 252 23.14 28.87 21.83
CA ILE A 252 22.31 29.79 21.06
C ILE A 252 21.64 30.75 22.05
N GLU A 253 21.66 32.05 21.74
CA GLU A 253 21.00 33.10 22.52
C GLU A 253 19.94 33.82 21.67
N PRO A 254 18.65 33.81 22.06
CA PRO A 254 18.09 33.11 23.24
C PRO A 254 18.12 31.59 23.09
N GLU A 255 18.09 30.86 24.22
CA GLU A 255 18.09 29.39 24.24
C GLU A 255 16.98 28.82 23.33
N LEU A 256 17.39 27.97 22.40
CA LEU A 256 16.48 27.26 21.52
C LEU A 256 16.18 25.88 22.11
N ARG A 257 14.98 25.75 22.70
CA ARG A 257 14.52 24.53 23.38
C ARG A 257 13.20 24.05 22.78
N VAL A 258 13.09 22.76 22.49
CA VAL A 258 11.86 22.14 22.01
C VAL A 258 11.49 20.93 22.84
N THR A 259 10.28 20.94 23.40
CA THR A 259 9.71 19.79 24.09
C THR A 259 9.21 18.75 23.10
N VAL A 260 9.62 17.50 23.32
CA VAL A 260 9.15 16.30 22.63
C VAL A 260 8.28 15.50 23.61
N PRO A 261 6.96 15.43 23.38
CA PRO A 261 6.07 14.65 24.24
C PRO A 261 6.35 13.16 24.11
N ALA A 262 6.33 12.42 25.22
CA ALA A 262 6.59 10.97 25.19
C ALA A 262 5.52 10.17 24.44
N THR A 263 4.32 10.73 24.34
CA THR A 263 3.16 10.10 23.71
C THR A 263 3.01 10.46 22.24
N GLN A 264 3.70 11.50 21.76
CA GLN A 264 3.55 11.97 20.39
C GLN A 264 4.51 11.23 19.47
N LEU A 265 3.97 10.71 18.36
CA LEU A 265 4.76 9.90 17.44
C LEU A 265 5.68 10.73 16.55
N PHE A 266 5.22 11.89 16.10
CA PHE A 266 5.98 12.81 15.25
C PHE A 266 5.96 14.21 15.84
N VAL A 267 7.12 14.80 16.02
CA VAL A 267 7.30 16.20 16.46
C VAL A 267 7.95 16.98 15.34
N THR A 268 7.43 18.18 15.07
CA THR A 268 8.06 19.11 14.14
C THR A 268 8.80 20.20 14.88
N VAL A 269 10.07 20.38 14.53
CA VAL A 269 10.91 21.49 14.97
C VAL A 269 11.21 22.37 13.76
N GLU A 270 11.06 23.68 13.91
CA GLU A 270 11.54 24.67 12.94
C GLU A 270 12.76 25.38 13.51
N LEU A 271 13.86 25.36 12.78
CA LEU A 271 15.13 25.99 13.16
C LEU A 271 15.44 27.16 12.20
N PRO A 272 16.03 28.26 12.68
CA PRO A 272 16.57 29.27 11.79
C PRO A 272 17.79 28.73 11.03
N PRO A 273 18.16 29.32 9.87
CA PRO A 273 19.33 28.87 9.13
C PRO A 273 20.60 29.10 9.97
N PRO A 274 21.51 28.11 10.09
CA PRO A 274 22.78 28.32 10.75
C PRO A 274 23.72 29.17 9.88
N PRO A 275 24.74 29.83 10.47
CA PRO A 275 25.86 30.37 9.71
C PRO A 275 26.52 29.30 8.82
N ALA A 276 27.15 29.71 7.72
CA ALA A 276 27.67 28.78 6.69
C ALA A 276 28.74 27.79 7.20
N ASP A 277 29.44 28.16 8.26
CA ASP A 277 30.50 27.43 8.93
C ASP A 277 30.02 26.72 10.22
N HIS A 278 28.71 26.64 10.45
CA HIS A 278 28.13 26.06 11.66
C HIS A 278 27.09 24.99 11.37
N VAL A 279 26.91 24.07 12.33
CA VAL A 279 25.82 23.09 12.35
C VAL A 279 25.10 23.07 13.69
N TYR A 280 23.83 22.69 13.66
CA TYR A 280 23.09 22.42 14.88
C TYR A 280 23.54 21.09 15.51
N THR A 281 23.84 21.20 16.79
CA THR A 281 23.95 20.08 17.72
C THR A 281 22.91 20.26 18.81
N PHE A 282 22.67 19.24 19.62
CA PHE A 282 21.69 19.34 20.69
C PHE A 282 21.98 18.41 21.85
N ASP A 283 21.37 18.72 22.99
CA ASP A 283 21.26 17.82 24.12
C ASP A 283 19.83 17.34 24.34
N ILE A 284 19.71 16.14 24.91
CA ILE A 284 18.43 15.55 25.30
C ILE A 284 18.28 15.59 26.83
N LEU A 285 17.40 16.46 27.30
CA LEU A 285 17.25 16.77 28.72
C LEU A 285 15.85 16.40 29.22
N LYS A 286 15.69 16.17 30.53
CA LYS A 286 14.35 16.08 31.11
C LYS A 286 13.65 17.43 30.94
N LYS A 287 12.37 17.39 30.58
CA LYS A 287 11.56 18.58 30.31
C LYS A 287 11.69 19.64 31.40
N GLY A 288 11.99 20.87 31.00
CA GLY A 288 12.11 22.05 31.87
C GLY A 288 13.35 22.06 32.76
N THR A 289 14.32 21.18 32.52
CA THR A 289 15.54 21.07 33.34
C THR A 289 16.81 21.06 32.49
N ASN A 290 17.96 21.04 33.18
CA ASN A 290 19.28 20.76 32.59
C ASN A 290 19.81 19.38 33.00
N GLU A 291 18.94 18.49 33.46
CA GLU A 291 19.31 17.12 33.82
C GLU A 291 19.20 16.21 32.59
N ALA A 292 20.10 15.22 32.50
CA ALA A 292 20.03 14.21 31.44
C ALA A 292 18.71 13.44 31.48
N ALA A 293 18.10 13.21 30.31
CA ALA A 293 16.90 12.37 30.17
C ALA A 293 17.20 10.86 30.27
N TYR A 294 18.48 10.51 30.38
CA TYR A 294 19.01 9.17 30.31
C TYR A 294 19.97 8.91 31.46
N LEU A 295 20.04 7.66 31.90
CA LEU A 295 20.96 7.19 32.92
C LEU A 295 21.76 6.01 32.38
N SER A 296 23.09 6.08 32.48
CA SER A 296 23.93 4.91 32.23
C SER A 296 24.00 4.04 33.48
N ASN A 297 23.86 2.72 33.29
CA ASN A 297 23.95 1.74 34.36
C ASN A 297 25.40 1.37 34.73
N THR A 298 26.39 1.97 34.08
CA THR A 298 27.80 1.69 34.34
C THR A 298 28.48 2.90 34.98
N PRO A 299 29.10 2.75 36.17
CA PRO A 299 29.69 3.87 36.92
C PRO A 299 30.80 4.64 36.19
N ALA A 300 31.40 4.04 35.15
CA ALA A 300 32.44 4.67 34.33
C ALA A 300 31.86 5.57 33.23
N TYR A 301 30.54 5.57 33.01
CA TYR A 301 29.89 6.29 31.91
C TYR A 301 28.86 7.27 32.50
N THR A 302 29.02 8.55 32.20
CA THR A 302 28.11 9.60 32.66
C THR A 302 27.66 10.46 31.48
N VAL A 303 26.35 10.51 31.24
CA VAL A 303 25.76 11.45 30.26
C VAL A 303 26.00 12.86 30.79
N LYS A 304 26.79 13.66 30.06
CA LYS A 304 27.09 15.05 30.42
C LYS A 304 26.10 15.99 29.72
N PRO A 305 25.06 16.47 30.41
CA PRO A 305 24.14 17.43 29.80
C PRO A 305 24.82 18.79 29.64
N ALA A 306 24.23 19.62 28.78
CA ALA A 306 24.55 21.02 28.58
C ALA A 306 25.90 21.31 27.88
N GLU A 307 26.37 20.37 27.06
CA GLU A 307 27.58 20.52 26.23
C GLU A 307 27.26 20.53 24.73
N GLY A 308 26.01 20.29 24.31
CA GLY A 308 25.63 20.19 22.91
C GLY A 308 26.29 18.99 22.20
N LYS A 309 26.40 17.88 22.92
CA LYS A 309 27.16 16.70 22.50
C LYS A 309 26.31 15.44 22.39
N SER A 310 25.00 15.52 22.67
CA SER A 310 24.11 14.36 22.50
C SER A 310 23.81 14.01 21.03
N GLY A 311 24.28 14.81 20.07
CA GLY A 311 24.14 14.52 18.66
C GLY A 311 24.27 15.74 17.78
N TYR A 312 24.38 15.47 16.48
CA TYR A 312 24.35 16.45 15.42
C TYR A 312 23.15 16.13 14.53
N ILE A 313 22.38 17.14 14.13
CA ILE A 313 21.35 16.92 13.13
C ILE A 313 21.99 17.12 11.75
N PHE A 314 22.03 16.03 10.99
CA PHE A 314 22.51 16.02 9.63
C PHE A 314 21.60 15.17 8.75
N PHE A 315 21.73 15.35 7.44
CA PHE A 315 20.95 14.60 6.47
C PHE A 315 21.88 13.89 5.51
N LEU A 316 21.55 12.66 5.12
CA LEU A 316 22.29 11.95 4.07
C LEU A 316 21.48 12.03 2.78
N VAL A 317 22.04 12.69 1.77
CA VAL A 317 21.46 12.71 0.41
C VAL A 317 22.46 12.07 -0.54
N GLY A 318 22.15 10.87 -1.04
CA GLY A 318 23.04 10.13 -1.94
C GLY A 318 24.35 9.68 -1.29
N GLY A 319 24.38 9.50 0.03
CA GLY A 319 25.57 9.14 0.81
C GLY A 319 26.40 10.33 1.30
N ASP A 320 26.09 11.55 0.85
CA ASP A 320 26.73 12.77 1.36
C ASP A 320 25.97 13.32 2.56
N THR A 321 26.71 13.70 3.61
CA THR A 321 26.20 14.57 4.67
C THR A 321 25.86 15.94 4.08
N LYS A 322 24.57 16.19 3.92
CA LYS A 322 24.02 17.53 3.63
C LYS A 322 23.65 18.19 4.95
N MET A 323 24.02 19.46 5.03
CA MET A 323 23.59 20.38 6.06
C MET A 323 22.32 21.10 5.58
N PHE A 324 21.59 21.65 6.53
CA PHE A 324 20.31 22.34 6.34
C PHE A 324 20.35 23.40 5.21
N LEU A 325 19.45 23.30 4.22
CA LEU A 325 19.23 24.38 3.25
C LEU A 325 17.97 25.20 3.59
N PRO A 326 17.98 26.52 3.31
CA PRO A 326 16.81 27.36 3.52
C PRO A 326 15.57 26.86 2.78
N GLY A 327 14.43 26.85 3.46
CA GLY A 327 13.14 26.43 2.90
C GLY A 327 12.90 24.92 2.89
N GLU A 328 13.86 24.10 3.35
CA GLU A 328 13.70 22.66 3.35
C GLU A 328 12.84 22.14 4.51
N ARG A 329 12.05 21.10 4.20
CA ARG A 329 11.21 20.39 5.15
C ARG A 329 11.58 18.92 5.09
N HIS A 330 12.11 18.42 6.18
CA HIS A 330 12.65 17.07 6.30
C HIS A 330 11.78 16.22 7.21
N VAL A 331 11.71 14.92 6.90
CA VAL A 331 11.11 13.92 7.79
C VAL A 331 12.08 12.79 8.01
N GLY A 332 12.19 12.32 9.25
CA GLY A 332 13.03 11.19 9.58
C GLY A 332 12.76 10.62 10.95
N GLU A 333 13.72 9.86 11.45
CA GLU A 333 13.71 9.34 12.80
C GLU A 333 14.97 9.80 13.53
N ILE A 334 14.80 10.14 14.79
CA ILE A 334 15.90 10.40 15.72
C ILE A 334 16.09 9.10 16.51
N ALA A 335 17.10 8.34 16.11
CA ALA A 335 17.49 7.12 16.80
C ALA A 335 18.58 7.45 17.84
N ILE A 336 18.43 6.91 19.04
CA ILE A 336 19.38 7.11 20.13
C ILE A 336 20.25 5.87 20.22
N ALA A 337 21.55 6.06 20.02
CA ALA A 337 22.55 5.01 20.08
C ALA A 337 23.66 5.37 21.07
N GLU A 338 24.36 4.34 21.55
CA GLU A 338 25.62 4.49 22.25
C GLU A 338 26.77 4.28 21.27
N GLU A 339 27.78 5.16 21.32
CA GLU A 339 29.03 4.91 20.60
C GLU A 339 29.96 4.01 21.43
N PHE A 340 30.51 2.98 20.79
CA PHE A 340 31.56 2.15 21.35
C PHE A 340 32.86 2.42 20.58
N GLY A 341 33.72 3.37 21.01
CA GLY A 341 35.08 3.44 20.42
C GLY A 341 35.96 4.69 20.47
N GLY A 342 35.58 5.85 21.03
CA GLY A 342 36.36 7.10 20.90
C GLY A 342 36.95 7.66 22.20
N GLU A 343 37.97 8.54 22.16
CA GLU A 343 38.57 9.16 23.38
C GLU A 343 37.57 9.93 24.27
N ASN A 344 36.38 10.25 23.73
CA ASN A 344 35.21 10.80 24.43
C ASN A 344 34.03 9.79 24.46
N PHE A 345 34.23 8.62 25.08
CA PHE A 345 33.28 7.49 25.23
C PHE A 345 31.91 7.80 25.90
N ASP A 346 31.50 9.06 26.06
CA ASP A 346 30.39 9.50 26.92
C ASP A 346 29.21 10.16 26.16
N GLU A 347 29.20 10.13 24.83
CA GLU A 347 28.17 10.80 24.05
C GLU A 347 27.07 9.79 23.69
N ILE A 348 25.84 10.05 24.18
CA ILE A 348 24.66 9.56 23.48
C ILE A 348 24.79 10.15 22.08
N TYR A 349 24.87 9.31 21.05
CA TYR A 349 24.81 9.81 19.69
C TYR A 349 23.42 9.60 19.16
N VAL A 350 22.77 10.70 18.85
CA VAL A 350 21.66 10.64 17.91
C VAL A 350 22.22 10.43 16.52
N THR A 351 21.81 9.35 15.87
CA THR A 351 21.80 9.27 14.42
C THR A 351 20.42 9.70 13.93
N PRO A 352 20.28 10.89 13.32
CA PRO A 352 19.12 11.19 12.52
C PRO A 352 19.13 10.25 11.31
N ALA A 353 18.41 9.14 11.41
CA ALA A 353 18.19 8.28 10.27
C ALA A 353 17.07 8.93 9.44
N MET A 354 17.45 9.61 8.36
CA MET A 354 16.52 9.75 7.24
C MET A 354 16.29 8.36 6.67
N SER A 355 15.17 7.73 7.02
CA SER A 355 14.67 6.69 6.15
C SER A 355 14.24 7.37 4.86
N THR A 356 14.98 7.14 3.76
CA THR A 356 14.49 7.47 2.41
C THR A 356 13.09 6.92 2.19
N ASP A 357 12.78 5.82 2.86
CA ASP A 357 11.48 5.18 2.79
C ASP A 357 10.40 6.04 3.45
N LEU A 358 10.66 6.67 4.60
CA LEU A 358 9.72 7.65 5.22
C LEU A 358 9.28 8.73 4.23
N SER A 359 10.17 9.20 3.35
CA SER A 359 9.82 10.20 2.32
C SER A 359 8.80 9.68 1.29
N LEU A 360 8.80 8.38 0.98
CA LEU A 360 7.79 7.72 0.14
C LEU A 360 6.43 7.65 0.86
N PHE A 361 6.43 7.66 2.20
CA PHE A 361 5.25 7.52 3.03
C PHE A 361 4.53 8.84 3.36
N LEU A 362 5.05 9.98 2.90
CA LEU A 362 4.44 11.28 3.20
C LEU A 362 3.42 11.69 2.14
N ASN A 363 2.27 12.18 2.62
CA ASN A 363 1.48 13.14 1.89
C ASN A 363 1.84 14.50 2.48
N ILE A 364 2.76 15.22 1.82
CA ILE A 364 2.95 16.63 2.13
C ILE A 364 1.70 17.32 1.60
N GLU A 365 0.75 17.65 2.47
CA GLU A 365 -0.27 18.64 2.15
C GLU A 365 0.51 19.95 1.90
N ASN A 366 0.77 20.25 0.63
CA ASN A 366 1.17 21.59 0.24
C ASN A 366 -0.11 22.42 0.32
N GLU A 367 -0.21 23.26 1.34
CA GLU A 367 -1.11 24.43 1.28
C GLU A 367 -0.60 25.43 0.24
#